data_AF-A0A2N3C3R2-F1
#
_entry.id   AF-A0A2N3C3R2-F1
#
_cell.length_a   1.000
_cell.length_b   1.000
_cell.length_c   1.000
_cell.angle_alpha   90.00
_cell.angle_beta   90.00
_cell.angle_gamma   90.00
#
_symmetry.space_group_name_H-M   'P 1'
#
loop_
_entity.id
_entity.type
_entity.pdbx_description
1 polymer ?
#
loop_
_entity_poly.entity_id
_entity_poly.type
_entity_poly.pdbx_seq_one_letter_code
_entity_poly.pdbx_strand_id
1 'polypeptide(L)' 'MSIPPRYLDRDTAISLLAAKGFNHLDIECVLDLTGPVHRHGAPVWPASAVERLAARAWWLHKNDIGLAMPEAA' A
#
# COMPACT_ATOMS: atom_id res chain seq x y z
N MET A 1 8.01 23.51 -9.37
CA MET A 1 9.03 23.12 -8.36
C MET A 1 8.92 21.61 -8.18
N SER A 2 10.00 20.85 -8.41
CA SER A 2 10.01 19.41 -8.13
C SER A 2 10.28 19.23 -6.64
N ILE A 3 9.26 18.80 -5.89
CA ILE A 3 9.46 18.39 -4.50
C ILE A 3 10.30 17.11 -4.54
N PRO A 4 11.45 17.04 -3.85
CA PRO A 4 12.27 15.84 -3.86
C PRO A 4 11.43 14.64 -3.40
N PRO A 5 11.56 13.47 -4.06
CA PRO A 5 10.76 12.31 -3.72
C PRO A 5 11.00 11.92 -2.27
N ARG A 6 9.92 11.98 -1.47
CA ARG A 6 9.92 11.49 -0.08
C ARG A 6 9.76 9.98 -0.10
N TYR A 7 10.65 9.29 0.60
CA TYR A 7 10.60 7.84 0.76
C TYR A 7 10.19 7.51 2.20
N LEU A 8 9.46 6.42 2.36
CA LEU A 8 9.01 5.89 3.65
C LEU A 8 9.72 4.56 3.86
N ASP A 9 10.27 4.33 5.06
CA ASP A 9 10.53 2.97 5.51
C ASP A 9 9.21 2.22 5.74
N ARG A 10 9.32 0.90 5.96
CA ARG A 10 8.17 0.02 6.10
C ARG A 10 7.27 0.46 7.26
N ASP A 11 7.85 0.74 8.42
CA ASP A 11 7.10 1.05 9.65
C ASP A 11 6.35 2.38 9.53
N THR A 12 6.98 3.37 8.90
CA THR A 12 6.37 4.67 8.61
C THR A 12 5.22 4.51 7.62
N ALA A 13 5.38 3.69 6.58
CA ALA A 13 4.31 3.44 5.60
C ALA A 13 3.12 2.70 6.22
N ILE A 14 3.37 1.69 7.06
CA ILE A 14 2.34 0.99 7.85
C ILE A 14 1.59 1.97 8.74
N SER A 15 2.31 2.78 9.51
CA SER A 15 1.71 3.75 10.44
C SER A 15 0.84 4.78 9.71
N LEU A 16 1.29 5.26 8.54
CA LEU A 16 0.55 6.20 7.70
C LEU A 16 -0.77 5.61 7.19
N LEU A 17 -0.76 4.35 6.75
CA LEU A 17 -1.94 3.68 6.22
C LEU A 17 -2.91 3.27 7.33
N ALA A 18 -2.40 2.78 8.47
CA ALA A 18 -3.19 2.48 9.66
C ALA A 18 -3.93 3.73 10.17
N ALA A 19 -3.26 4.89 10.19
CA ALA A 19 -3.89 6.17 10.55
C ALA A 19 -5.02 6.60 9.60
N LYS A 20 -5.08 6.02 8.39
CA LYS A 20 -6.17 6.21 7.41
C LYS A 20 -7.26 5.14 7.51
N GLY A 21 -7.18 4.24 8.49
CA GLY A 21 -8.18 3.19 8.73
C GLY A 21 -7.98 1.93 7.90
N PHE A 22 -6.84 1.77 7.21
CA PHE A 22 -6.52 0.54 6.49
C PHE A 22 -6.27 -0.58 7.50
N ASN A 23 -6.82 -1.76 7.23
CA ASN A 23 -6.51 -2.95 8.04
C ASN A 23 -5.16 -3.56 7.64
N HIS A 24 -4.67 -4.54 8.39
CA HIS A 24 -3.35 -5.14 8.14
C HIS A 24 -3.19 -5.69 6.71
N LEU A 25 -4.18 -6.42 6.18
CA LEU A 25 -4.13 -7.01 4.83
C LEU A 25 -4.16 -5.92 3.75
N ASP A 26 -4.95 -4.88 3.96
CA ASP A 26 -5.05 -3.74 3.06
C ASP A 26 -3.70 -3.01 2.95
N ILE A 27 -3.02 -2.85 4.09
CA ILE A 27 -1.70 -2.24 4.18
C ILE A 27 -0.69 -3.08 3.39
N GLU A 28 -0.65 -4.38 3.60
CA GLU A 28 0.24 -5.29 2.86
C GLU A 28 -0.02 -5.20 1.35
N CYS A 29 -1.28 -5.25 0.94
CA CYS A 29 -1.67 -5.13 -0.47
C CYS A 29 -1.19 -3.81 -1.09
N VAL A 30 -1.36 -2.68 -0.38
CA VAL A 30 -0.86 -1.38 -0.85
C VAL A 30 0.67 -1.37 -0.96
N LEU A 31 1.39 -1.93 0.00
CA LEU A 31 2.86 -1.96 -0.04
C LEU A 31 3.40 -2.87 -1.14
N ASP A 32 2.77 -4.03 -1.35
CA ASP A 32 3.15 -5.00 -2.38
C ASP A 32 2.92 -4.43 -3.78
N LEU A 33 1.73 -3.86 -4.02
CA LEU A 33 1.37 -3.25 -5.30
C LEU A 33 2.17 -1.98 -5.59
N THR A 34 2.58 -1.23 -4.56
CA THR A 34 3.46 -0.08 -4.74
C THR A 34 4.86 -0.52 -5.17
N GLY A 35 5.34 -1.63 -4.60
CA GLY A 35 6.69 -2.15 -4.81
C GLY A 35 7.77 -1.32 -4.09
N PRO A 36 8.62 -1.94 -3.24
CA PRO A 36 9.72 -1.23 -2.62
C PRO A 36 10.83 -0.91 -3.63
N VAL A 37 11.53 0.19 -3.41
CA VAL A 37 12.82 0.48 -4.04
C VAL A 37 13.94 0.32 -3.01
N HIS A 38 15.13 -0.09 -3.44
CA HIS A 38 16.26 -0.21 -2.53
C HIS A 38 17.03 1.12 -2.48
N ARG A 39 17.13 1.73 -1.30
CA ARG A 39 18.00 2.89 -1.06
C ARG A 39 18.84 2.64 0.18
N HIS A 40 20.14 2.90 0.08
CA HIS A 40 21.09 2.68 1.18
C HIS A 40 21.02 1.27 1.80
N GLY A 41 20.74 0.25 0.98
CA GLY A 41 20.64 -1.15 1.43
C GLY A 41 19.32 -1.53 2.12
N ALA A 42 18.35 -0.61 2.22
CA ALA A 42 17.05 -0.87 2.81
C ALA A 42 15.91 -0.71 1.79
N PRO A 43 14.84 -1.53 1.88
CA PRO A 43 13.63 -1.33 1.10
C PRO A 43 12.88 -0.11 1.63
N VAL A 44 12.52 0.80 0.71
CA VAL A 44 11.74 2.00 1.00
C VAL A 44 10.67 2.22 -0.07
N TRP A 45 9.57 2.84 0.30
CA TRP A 45 8.44 3.09 -0.59
C TRP A 45 8.35 4.58 -0.95
N PRO A 46 8.19 4.95 -2.23
CA PRO A 46 7.91 6.32 -2.59
C PRO A 46 6.57 6.77 -1.98
N ALA A 47 6.58 7.81 -1.14
CA ALA A 47 5.39 8.28 -0.42
C ALA A 47 4.24 8.63 -1.37
N SER A 48 4.56 9.27 -2.50
CA SER A 48 3.58 9.65 -3.51
C SER A 48 2.93 8.45 -4.22
N ALA A 49 3.63 7.33 -4.33
CA ALA A 49 3.08 6.10 -4.90
C ALA A 49 2.15 5.40 -3.89
N VAL A 50 2.57 5.31 -2.63
CA VAL A 50 1.75 4.79 -1.52
C VAL A 50 0.46 5.60 -1.38
N GLU A 51 0.56 6.94 -1.34
CA GLU A 51 -0.60 7.82 -1.23
C GLU A 51 -1.54 7.69 -2.43
N ARG A 52 -1.00 7.62 -3.65
CA ARG A 52 -1.80 7.46 -4.86
C ARG A 52 -2.53 6.13 -4.89
N LEU A 53 -1.88 5.05 -4.46
CA LEU A 53 -2.50 3.74 -4.44
C LEU A 53 -3.55 3.64 -3.33
N ALA A 54 -3.24 4.12 -2.13
CA ALA A 54 -4.20 4.19 -1.02
C ALA A 54 -5.45 5.02 -1.40
N ALA A 55 -5.29 6.14 -2.10
CA ALA A 55 -6.42 6.94 -2.60
C ALA A 55 -7.28 6.21 -3.63
N ARG A 56 -6.75 5.19 -4.31
CA ARG A 56 -7.44 4.38 -5.32
C ARG A 56 -7.90 3.02 -4.79
N ALA A 57 -7.63 2.72 -3.53
CA ALA A 57 -7.96 1.44 -2.90
C ALA A 57 -9.43 1.37 -2.43
N TRP A 58 -10.36 1.85 -3.26
CA TRP A 58 -11.81 1.76 -3.01
C TRP A 58 -12.30 0.31 -2.91
N TRP A 59 -11.51 -0.65 -3.40
CA TRP A 59 -11.78 -2.09 -3.40
C TRP A 59 -11.48 -2.82 -2.07
N LEU A 60 -10.92 -2.16 -1.04
CA LEU A 60 -10.44 -2.84 0.19
C LEU A 60 -11.49 -2.97 1.31
N HIS A 61 -12.76 -2.61 1.08
CA HIS A 61 -13.77 -2.85 2.11
C HIS A 61 -14.07 -4.35 2.22
N LYS A 62 -13.82 -4.92 3.42
CA LYS A 62 -14.13 -6.31 3.81
C LYS A 62 -15.52 -6.85 3.44
N ASN A 63 -16.50 -5.99 3.16
CA ASN A 63 -17.89 -6.39 2.95
C ASN A 63 -18.23 -6.65 1.47
N ASP A 64 -17.42 -6.19 0.51
CA ASP A 64 -17.81 -6.24 -0.92
C ASP A 64 -17.11 -7.32 -1.74
N ILE A 65 -16.14 -8.06 -1.17
CA ILE A 65 -15.43 -9.11 -1.89
C ILE A 65 -15.69 -10.46 -1.23
N GLY A 66 -16.89 -10.99 -1.47
CA GLY A 66 -17.10 -12.43 -1.48
C GLY A 66 -16.40 -12.99 -2.72
N LEU A 67 -15.11 -13.31 -2.62
CA LEU A 67 -14.41 -14.11 -3.63
C LEU A 67 -15.02 -15.52 -3.59
N ALA A 68 -16.15 -15.69 -4.28
CA ALA A 68 -16.49 -16.98 -4.84
C ALA A 68 -15.38 -17.29 -5.86
N MET A 69 -14.33 -17.97 -5.40
CA MET A 69 -13.37 -18.58 -6.31
C MET A 69 -14.17 -19.45 -7.29
N PRO A 70 -14.11 -19.22 -8.61
CA PRO A 70 -14.64 -20.19 -9.53
C PRO A 70 -13.87 -21.49 -9.30
N GLU A 71 -14.58 -22.56 -8.99
CA GLU A 71 -14.02 -23.92 -8.96
C GLU A 71 -13.22 -24.10 -10.24
N ALA A 72 -11.92 -24.40 -10.12
CA ALA A 72 -11.09 -24.70 -11.26
C ALA A 72 -11.66 -25.96 -11.93
N ALA A 73 -12.15 -25.80 -13.16
CA ALA A 73 -12.72 -26.85 -13.99
C ALA A 73 -11.67 -27.84 -14.52
#